data_AF-H3AF74-F1
#
_entry.id   AF-H3AF74-F1
#
_cell.length_a   1.000
_cell.length_b   1.000
_cell.length_c   1.000
_cell.angle_alpha   90.00
_cell.angle_beta   90.00
_cell.angle_gamma   90.00
#
_symmetry.space_group_name_H-M   'P 1'
#
loop_
_entity.id
_entity.type
_entity.pdbx_description
1 polymer ?
#
loop_
_entity_poly.entity_id
_entity_poly.type
_entity_poly.pdbx_seq_one_letter_code
_entity_poly.pdbx_strand_id
1 'polypeptide(L)'
;RIQDLENRSRRNTIRVLGVPEEAEGNGVSGPALLLTILQECLPLEAADSIEVERAHRTLGPRSPPDQQPRPIMARLLCFQDRERILRLARESGELYWRGGKIMIFPDMSRELAAQRKLFTPARHHCMELGLRYALQYPAVLRVTVNGRQRRFEDPEEAIRELNCLPDQNRGEEGPQPQRRHRRCLEEILLRSLITAVGIMAGEN
;
A
#
# COMPACT_ATOMS: atom_id res chain seq x y z
N ARG A 1 -7.24 23.79 -13.78
CA ARG A 1 -6.18 24.55 -13.08
C ARG A 1 -6.21 24.36 -11.57
N ILE A 2 -7.35 24.59 -10.89
CA ILE A 2 -7.47 24.45 -9.43
C ILE A 2 -7.15 23.01 -8.95
N GLN A 3 -7.74 22.00 -9.58
CA GLN A 3 -7.51 20.58 -9.24
C GLN A 3 -6.03 20.16 -9.36
N ASP A 4 -5.31 20.66 -10.37
CA ASP A 4 -3.90 20.32 -10.56
C ASP A 4 -3.02 20.95 -9.47
N LEU A 5 -3.27 22.22 -9.12
CA LEU A 5 -2.58 22.89 -8.02
C LEU A 5 -2.84 22.20 -6.68
N GLU A 6 -4.08 21.80 -6.44
CA GLU A 6 -4.45 21.05 -5.24
C GLU A 6 -3.69 19.73 -5.16
N ASN A 7 -3.68 18.93 -6.22
CA ASN A 7 -3.00 17.63 -6.21
C ASN A 7 -1.47 17.75 -6.15
N ARG A 8 -0.88 18.80 -6.74
CA ARG A 8 0.55 19.11 -6.55
C ARG A 8 0.86 19.38 -5.08
N SER A 9 0.00 20.12 -4.38
CA SER A 9 0.19 20.39 -2.95
C SER A 9 0.10 19.11 -2.09
N ARG A 10 -0.70 18.12 -2.52
CA ARG A 10 -0.91 16.84 -1.83
C ARG A 10 0.11 15.75 -2.20
N ARG A 11 1.02 16.01 -3.16
CA ARG A 11 1.88 14.99 -3.76
C ARG A 11 2.79 14.25 -2.77
N ASN A 12 3.25 14.95 -1.73
CA ASN A 12 4.08 14.38 -0.66
C ASN A 12 3.26 13.86 0.54
N THR A 13 1.93 13.83 0.41
CA THR A 13 1.03 13.40 1.48
C THR A 13 0.57 11.96 1.28
N ILE A 14 0.57 11.20 2.37
CA ILE A 14 -0.03 9.87 2.48
C ILE A 14 -1.19 9.88 3.47
N ARG A 15 -2.08 8.90 3.32
CA ARG A 15 -3.22 8.63 4.18
C ARG A 15 -3.05 7.25 4.78
N VAL A 16 -3.04 7.15 6.10
CA VAL A 16 -2.99 5.88 6.82
C VAL A 16 -4.35 5.64 7.48
N LEU A 17 -4.97 4.51 7.16
CA LEU A 17 -6.28 4.09 7.66
C LEU A 17 -6.12 2.91 8.60
N GLY A 18 -7.06 2.77 9.54
CA GLY A 18 -7.13 1.60 10.44
C GLY A 18 -6.26 1.69 11.70
N VAL A 19 -5.55 2.81 11.90
CA VAL A 19 -4.80 3.04 13.15
C VAL A 19 -5.81 3.31 14.27
N PRO A 20 -5.82 2.55 15.38
CA PRO A 20 -6.72 2.78 16.51
C PRO A 20 -6.67 4.23 16.99
N GLU A 21 -7.82 4.80 17.39
CA GLU A 21 -7.82 6.10 18.08
C GLU A 21 -7.02 5.98 19.40
N GLU A 22 -6.38 7.06 19.84
CA GLU A 22 -5.52 7.11 21.04
C GLU A 22 -4.21 6.31 20.97
N ALA A 23 -3.87 5.76 19.80
CA ALA A 23 -2.57 5.16 19.56
C ALA A 23 -1.40 6.14 19.80
N GLU A 24 -1.66 7.45 19.70
CA GLU A 24 -0.75 8.55 20.00
C GLU A 24 -0.41 8.66 21.50
N GLY A 25 -1.32 8.20 22.38
CA GLY A 25 -1.21 8.37 23.83
C GLY A 25 -1.01 9.83 24.28
N ASN A 26 -0.43 10.02 25.46
CA ASN A 26 -0.25 11.34 26.08
C ASN A 26 1.05 12.07 25.70
N GLY A 27 1.76 11.68 24.64
CA GLY A 27 3.04 12.33 24.34
C GLY A 27 3.79 11.91 23.07
N VAL A 28 3.30 10.95 22.29
CA VAL A 28 3.95 10.61 21.02
C VAL A 28 3.50 11.63 19.97
N SER A 29 4.45 12.34 19.37
CA SER A 29 4.15 13.24 18.26
C SER A 29 3.60 12.43 17.07
N GLY A 30 2.68 13.01 16.30
CA GLY A 30 2.15 12.34 15.10
C GLY A 30 3.25 11.82 14.16
N PRO A 31 4.32 12.60 13.88
CA PRO A 31 5.48 12.11 13.12
C PRO A 31 6.14 10.87 13.70
N ALA A 32 6.38 10.83 15.03
CA ALA A 32 7.00 9.69 15.69
C ALA A 32 6.11 8.44 15.63
N LEU A 33 4.80 8.60 15.83
CA LEU A 33 3.84 7.50 15.68
C LEU A 33 3.86 6.95 14.25
N LEU A 34 3.86 7.82 13.24
CA LEU A 34 3.91 7.40 11.85
C LEU A 34 5.18 6.61 11.54
N LEU A 35 6.34 7.09 11.98
CA LEU A 35 7.62 6.39 11.77
C LEU A 35 7.60 5.00 12.40
N THR A 36 7.07 4.88 13.62
CA THR A 36 6.90 3.59 14.30
C THR A 36 6.04 2.63 13.47
N ILE A 37 4.88 3.10 12.97
CA ILE A 37 4.00 2.28 12.12
C ILE A 37 4.72 1.84 10.84
N LEU A 38 5.43 2.76 10.17
CA LEU A 38 6.13 2.46 8.93
C LEU A 38 7.24 1.43 9.14
N GLN A 39 8.04 1.57 10.20
CA GLN A 39 9.14 0.65 10.54
C GLN A 39 8.65 -0.74 10.94
N GLU A 40 7.53 -0.84 11.67
CA GLU A 40 6.97 -2.13 12.09
C GLU A 40 6.23 -2.86 10.95
N CYS A 41 5.64 -2.12 10.01
CA CYS A 41 4.75 -2.70 8.98
C CYS A 41 5.42 -2.89 7.62
N LEU A 42 6.48 -2.14 7.32
CA LEU A 42 7.16 -2.17 6.03
C LEU A 42 8.60 -2.64 6.18
N PRO A 43 9.16 -3.34 5.18
CA PRO A 43 10.57 -3.76 5.20
C PRO A 43 11.48 -2.55 4.88
N LEU A 44 11.57 -1.62 5.83
CA LEU A 44 12.48 -0.48 5.79
C LEU A 44 13.81 -0.84 6.45
N GLU A 45 14.90 -0.35 5.88
CA GLU A 45 16.24 -0.53 6.45
C GLU A 45 16.49 0.53 7.52
N ALA A 46 17.37 0.22 8.49
CA ALA A 46 17.73 1.17 9.55
C ALA A 46 18.40 2.46 9.01
N ALA A 47 18.98 2.40 7.81
CA ALA A 47 19.56 3.55 7.12
C ALA A 47 18.52 4.42 6.39
N ASP A 48 17.25 4.00 6.33
CA ASP A 48 16.19 4.76 5.68
C ASP A 48 15.77 5.95 6.54
N SER A 49 16.39 7.10 6.31
CA SER A 49 16.02 8.36 6.96
C SER A 49 14.75 8.94 6.33
N ILE A 50 13.58 8.42 6.69
CA ILE A 50 12.30 9.00 6.30
C ILE A 50 12.03 10.23 7.16
N GLU A 51 11.90 11.39 6.52
CA GLU A 51 11.58 12.64 7.20
C GLU A 51 10.09 13.00 7.08
N VAL A 52 9.44 13.17 8.23
CA VAL A 52 8.01 13.48 8.32
C VAL A 52 7.85 14.92 8.78
N GLU A 53 7.35 15.79 7.89
CA GLU A 53 7.07 17.20 8.20
C GLU A 53 5.94 17.33 9.21
N ARG A 54 4.84 16.59 8.99
CA ARG A 54 3.67 16.60 9.86
C ARG A 54 2.86 15.33 9.70
N ALA A 55 2.27 14.86 10.79
CA ALA A 55 1.26 13.81 10.76
C ALA A 55 0.19 14.12 11.82
N HIS A 56 -1.07 14.01 11.42
CA HIS A 56 -2.22 14.34 12.27
C HIS A 56 -3.46 13.55 11.81
N ARG A 57 -4.43 13.37 12.70
CA ARG A 57 -5.75 12.82 12.34
C ARG A 57 -6.52 13.83 11.50
N THR A 58 -7.38 13.33 10.61
CA THR A 58 -8.35 14.18 9.91
C THR A 58 -9.24 14.91 10.90
N LEU A 59 -9.61 16.16 10.57
CA LEU A 59 -10.56 16.94 11.35
C LEU A 59 -11.92 16.24 11.39
N GLY A 60 -12.55 16.26 12.57
CA GLY A 60 -13.85 15.64 12.80
C GLY A 60 -13.96 15.06 14.22
N PRO A 61 -15.19 14.76 14.66
CA PRO A 61 -15.40 14.10 15.95
C PRO A 61 -14.69 12.75 15.98
N ARG A 62 -14.23 12.36 17.16
CA ARG A 62 -13.63 11.05 17.38
C ARG A 62 -14.63 9.96 16.97
N SER A 63 -14.16 8.97 16.21
CA SER A 63 -14.98 7.81 15.86
C SER A 63 -15.31 6.98 17.11
N PRO A 64 -16.56 6.51 17.27
CA PRO A 64 -16.91 5.49 18.24
C PRO A 64 -16.10 4.20 18.05
N PRO A 65 -15.95 3.34 19.09
CA PRO A 65 -15.20 2.08 18.99
C PRO A 65 -15.66 1.15 17.86
N ASP A 66 -16.95 1.18 17.51
CA ASP A 66 -17.55 0.32 16.48
C ASP A 66 -17.42 0.88 15.05
N GLN A 67 -16.85 2.08 14.90
CA GLN A 67 -16.66 2.74 13.61
C GLN A 67 -15.19 2.78 13.20
N GLN A 68 -14.95 3.02 11.91
CA GLN A 68 -13.59 3.13 11.40
C GLN A 68 -12.87 4.33 12.06
N PRO A 69 -11.65 4.13 12.61
CA PRO A 69 -10.85 5.21 13.16
C PRO A 69 -10.56 6.31 12.14
N ARG A 70 -10.40 7.56 12.59
CA ARG A 70 -10.07 8.67 11.71
C ARG A 70 -8.72 8.43 11.01
N PRO A 71 -8.62 8.64 9.69
CA PRO A 71 -7.35 8.50 8.99
C PRO A 71 -6.28 9.46 9.53
N ILE A 72 -5.02 9.03 9.50
CA ILE A 72 -3.86 9.90 9.69
C ILE A 72 -3.46 10.46 8.34
N MET A 73 -3.40 11.79 8.24
CA MET A 73 -2.85 12.52 7.11
C MET A 73 -1.40 12.89 7.45
N ALA A 74 -0.46 12.40 6.66
CA ALA A 74 0.95 12.64 6.88
C ALA A 74 1.61 13.24 5.65
N ARG A 75 2.29 14.38 5.81
CA ARG A 75 3.16 14.95 4.78
C ARG A 75 4.61 14.58 5.08
N LEU A 76 5.25 13.97 4.09
CA LEU A 76 6.68 13.69 4.10
C LEU A 76 7.45 14.86 3.48
N LEU A 77 8.72 15.00 3.86
CA LEU A 77 9.58 16.02 3.28
C LEU A 77 9.90 15.69 1.82
N CYS A 78 10.24 14.43 1.55
CA CYS A 78 10.69 13.96 0.24
C CYS A 78 9.60 13.19 -0.52
N PHE A 79 9.46 13.51 -1.81
CA PHE A 79 8.53 12.81 -2.71
C PHE A 79 8.94 11.34 -2.92
N GLN A 80 10.24 11.09 -2.98
CA GLN A 80 10.82 9.77 -3.21
C GLN A 80 10.46 8.80 -2.06
N ASP A 81 10.55 9.25 -0.81
CA ASP A 81 10.17 8.45 0.36
C ASP A 81 8.69 8.09 0.31
N ARG A 82 7.85 9.05 -0.07
CA ARG A 82 6.43 8.83 -0.26
C ARG A 82 6.17 7.75 -1.32
N GLU A 83 6.86 7.79 -2.45
CA GLU A 83 6.73 6.77 -3.50
C GLU A 83 7.23 5.41 -3.03
N ARG A 84 8.34 5.36 -2.29
CA ARG A 84 8.90 4.15 -1.72
C ARG A 84 7.93 3.49 -0.74
N ILE A 85 7.41 4.24 0.23
CA ILE A 85 6.42 3.77 1.20
C ILE A 85 5.20 3.17 0.49
N LEU A 86 4.66 3.88 -0.51
CA LEU A 86 3.49 3.39 -1.24
C LEU A 86 3.79 2.17 -2.13
N ARG A 87 5.03 2.00 -2.58
CA ARG A 87 5.46 0.81 -3.31
C ARG A 87 5.53 -0.38 -2.36
N LEU A 88 6.27 -0.25 -1.27
CA LEU A 88 6.41 -1.29 -0.25
C LEU A 88 5.05 -1.71 0.31
N ALA A 89 4.16 -0.76 0.60
CA ALA A 89 2.81 -1.08 1.07
C ALA A 89 1.99 -1.92 0.07
N ARG A 90 2.18 -1.72 -1.25
CA ARG A 90 1.51 -2.52 -2.29
C ARG A 90 2.13 -3.90 -2.42
N GLU A 91 3.45 -4.00 -2.32
CA GLU A 91 4.20 -5.26 -2.43
C GLU A 91 3.96 -6.17 -1.23
N SER A 92 3.87 -5.60 -0.01
CA SER A 92 3.53 -6.33 1.21
C SER A 92 2.09 -6.88 1.22
N GLY A 93 1.17 -6.25 0.48
CA GLY A 93 -0.23 -6.65 0.43
C GLY A 93 -1.02 -6.23 1.67
N GLU A 94 -1.29 -7.17 2.59
CA GLU A 94 -2.00 -6.85 3.84
C GLU A 94 -1.03 -6.38 4.92
N LEU A 95 -1.35 -5.26 5.55
CA LEU A 95 -0.55 -4.68 6.64
C LEU A 95 -1.32 -4.77 7.95
N TYR A 96 -0.63 -5.17 9.01
CA TYR A 96 -1.18 -5.27 10.37
C TYR A 96 -0.29 -4.51 11.34
N TRP A 97 -0.91 -3.73 12.22
CA TRP A 97 -0.23 -2.99 13.28
C TRP A 97 -1.00 -3.17 14.59
N ARG A 98 -0.32 -3.64 15.64
CA ARG A 98 -0.92 -3.94 16.95
C ARG A 98 -2.21 -4.77 16.88
N GLY A 99 -2.23 -5.77 15.99
CA GLY A 99 -3.39 -6.65 15.77
C GLY A 99 -4.51 -6.06 14.89
N GLY A 100 -4.44 -4.79 14.51
CA GLY A 100 -5.40 -4.14 13.60
C GLY A 100 -4.90 -4.09 12.16
N LYS A 101 -5.80 -4.29 11.18
CA LYS A 101 -5.47 -4.12 9.76
C LYS A 101 -5.33 -2.63 9.44
N ILE A 102 -4.21 -2.26 8.82
CA ILE A 102 -3.96 -0.88 8.36
C ILE A 102 -3.85 -0.82 6.84
N MET A 103 -4.07 0.37 6.28
CA MET A 103 -3.93 0.61 4.85
C MET A 103 -3.25 1.95 4.60
N ILE A 104 -2.30 1.98 3.66
CA ILE A 104 -1.56 3.19 3.31
C ILE A 104 -1.89 3.58 1.86
N PHE A 105 -2.38 4.80 1.68
CA PHE A 105 -2.83 5.32 0.39
C PHE A 105 -2.21 6.68 0.06
N PRO A 106 -2.09 7.03 -1.23
CA PRO A 106 -1.80 8.40 -1.62
C PRO A 106 -2.92 9.36 -1.19
N ASP A 107 -2.59 10.59 -0.77
CA ASP A 107 -3.60 11.64 -0.67
C ASP A 107 -3.90 12.24 -2.05
N MET A 108 -5.17 12.28 -2.42
CA MET A 108 -5.66 12.77 -3.72
C MET A 108 -6.90 13.64 -3.47
N SER A 109 -7.12 14.63 -4.33
CA SER A 109 -8.39 15.36 -4.31
C SER A 109 -9.56 14.40 -4.59
N ARG A 110 -10.76 14.76 -4.11
CA ARG A 110 -11.96 13.93 -4.28
C ARG A 110 -12.25 13.66 -5.75
N GLU A 111 -12.09 14.67 -6.59
CA GLU A 111 -12.33 14.63 -8.02
C GLU A 111 -11.32 13.69 -8.72
N LEU A 112 -10.04 13.77 -8.35
CA LEU A 112 -9.02 12.86 -8.88
C LEU A 112 -9.27 11.41 -8.44
N ALA A 113 -9.64 11.22 -7.17
CA ALA A 113 -9.99 9.90 -6.64
C ALA A 113 -11.20 9.31 -7.37
N ALA A 114 -12.22 10.13 -7.67
CA ALA A 114 -13.39 9.72 -8.45
C ALA A 114 -13.01 9.31 -9.89
N GLN A 115 -12.21 10.12 -10.58
CA GLN A 115 -11.72 9.80 -11.93
C GLN A 115 -10.93 8.48 -11.95
N ARG A 116 -10.02 8.29 -10.99
CA ARG A 116 -9.23 7.05 -10.90
C ARG A 116 -10.07 5.83 -10.51
N LYS A 117 -11.17 6.03 -9.78
CA LYS A 117 -12.12 4.97 -9.44
C LYS A 117 -12.82 4.42 -10.69
N LEU A 118 -13.07 5.25 -11.71
CA LEU A 118 -13.70 4.80 -12.96
C LEU A 118 -12.85 3.75 -13.70
N PHE A 119 -11.53 3.76 -13.54
CA PHE A 119 -10.63 2.74 -14.11
C PHE A 119 -10.59 1.42 -13.32
N THR A 120 -11.33 1.28 -12.21
CA THR A 120 -11.32 0.06 -11.39
C THR A 120 -11.69 -1.19 -12.19
N PRO A 121 -12.76 -1.21 -13.02
CA PRO A 121 -13.11 -2.37 -13.82
C PRO A 121 -12.02 -2.72 -14.84
N ALA A 122 -11.48 -1.72 -15.57
CA ALA A 122 -10.40 -1.94 -16.54
C ALA A 122 -9.14 -2.54 -15.89
N ARG A 123 -8.80 -2.10 -14.66
CA ARG A 123 -7.68 -2.67 -13.89
C ARG A 123 -7.96 -4.11 -13.48
N HIS A 124 -9.18 -4.42 -13.02
CA HIS A 124 -9.57 -5.79 -12.69
C HIS A 124 -9.41 -6.70 -13.90
N HIS A 125 -9.89 -6.25 -15.06
CA HIS A 125 -9.75 -7.00 -16.31
C HIS A 125 -8.28 -7.20 -16.71
N CYS A 126 -7.42 -6.18 -16.52
CA CYS A 126 -5.98 -6.36 -16.72
C CYS A 126 -5.37 -7.42 -15.77
N MET A 127 -5.85 -7.50 -14.51
CA MET A 127 -5.40 -8.52 -13.56
C MET A 127 -5.85 -9.92 -13.98
N GLU A 128 -7.08 -10.06 -14.46
CA GLU A 128 -7.63 -11.33 -14.97
C GLU A 128 -6.86 -11.83 -16.19
N LEU A 129 -6.50 -10.91 -17.10
CA LEU A 129 -5.67 -11.22 -18.28
C LEU A 129 -4.17 -11.35 -18.00
N GLY A 130 -3.73 -11.20 -16.74
CA GLY A 130 -2.30 -11.27 -16.39
C GLY A 130 -1.43 -10.14 -16.96
N LEU A 131 -2.03 -9.03 -17.40
CA LEU A 131 -1.33 -7.94 -18.06
C LEU A 131 -0.61 -7.03 -17.06
N ARG A 132 0.58 -6.56 -17.43
CA ARG A 132 1.28 -5.50 -16.68
C ARG A 132 0.62 -4.16 -16.98
N TYR A 133 0.07 -3.51 -15.95
CA TYR A 133 -0.56 -2.20 -16.06
C TYR A 133 -0.10 -1.21 -14.99
N ALA A 134 -0.29 0.08 -15.26
CA ALA A 134 -0.07 1.16 -14.30
C ALA A 134 -1.09 2.28 -14.54
N LEU A 135 -1.73 2.77 -13.48
CA LEU A 135 -2.61 3.94 -13.57
C LEU A 135 -1.80 5.21 -13.25
N GLN A 136 -1.40 5.93 -14.28
CA GLN A 136 -0.56 7.12 -14.19
C GLN A 136 -1.37 8.36 -13.78
N TYR A 137 -0.68 9.38 -13.26
CA TYR A 137 -1.30 10.67 -12.96
C TYR A 137 -1.65 11.41 -14.26
N PRO A 138 -2.80 12.10 -14.33
CA PRO A 138 -3.86 12.13 -13.33
C PRO A 138 -4.68 10.82 -13.29
N ALA A 139 -5.21 10.38 -14.42
CA ALA A 139 -5.98 9.15 -14.54
C ALA A 139 -5.81 8.57 -15.95
N VAL A 140 -4.61 8.07 -16.26
CA VAL A 140 -4.31 7.44 -17.56
C VAL A 140 -3.89 6.00 -17.32
N LEU A 141 -4.63 5.04 -17.85
CA LEU A 141 -4.29 3.63 -17.72
C LEU A 141 -3.28 3.25 -18.79
N ARG A 142 -2.08 2.83 -18.37
CA ARG A 142 -1.05 2.28 -19.25
C ARG A 142 -1.03 0.77 -19.10
N VAL A 143 -1.17 0.04 -20.21
CA VAL A 143 -1.20 -1.42 -20.25
C VAL A 143 -0.15 -1.93 -21.22
N THR A 144 0.57 -2.99 -20.85
CA THR A 144 1.53 -3.67 -21.72
C THR A 144 0.83 -4.83 -22.40
N VAL A 145 0.61 -4.76 -23.71
CA VAL A 145 -0.01 -5.81 -24.52
C VAL A 145 0.98 -6.26 -25.59
N ASN A 146 1.38 -7.53 -25.57
CA ASN A 146 2.34 -8.10 -26.53
C ASN A 146 3.63 -7.28 -26.65
N GLY A 147 4.18 -6.84 -25.51
CA GLY A 147 5.38 -5.99 -25.43
C GLY A 147 5.17 -4.51 -25.81
N ARG A 148 4.00 -4.13 -26.33
CA ARG A 148 3.68 -2.73 -26.68
C ARG A 148 2.90 -2.05 -25.57
N GLN A 149 3.27 -0.80 -25.26
CA GLN A 149 2.55 0.02 -24.29
C GLN A 149 1.35 0.68 -24.98
N ARG A 150 0.17 0.49 -24.42
CA ARG A 150 -1.07 1.21 -24.77
C ARG A 150 -1.45 2.16 -23.65
N ARG A 151 -2.04 3.30 -23.99
CA ARG A 151 -2.48 4.34 -23.05
C ARG A 151 -3.95 4.62 -23.29
N PHE A 152 -4.73 4.66 -22.21
CA PHE A 152 -6.16 4.94 -22.24
C PHE A 152 -6.47 6.09 -21.29
N GLU A 153 -7.09 7.14 -21.82
CA GLU A 153 -7.60 8.27 -21.05
C GLU A 153 -9.08 8.10 -20.71
N ASP A 154 -9.80 7.32 -21.52
CA ASP A 154 -11.20 6.95 -21.30
C ASP A 154 -11.31 5.53 -20.71
N PRO A 155 -11.99 5.36 -19.56
CA PRO A 155 -12.22 4.04 -18.97
C PRO A 155 -13.03 3.10 -19.86
N GLU A 156 -14.00 3.60 -20.63
CA GLU A 156 -14.86 2.76 -21.48
C GLU A 156 -14.11 2.24 -22.70
N GLU A 157 -13.32 3.09 -23.36
CA GLU A 157 -12.36 2.70 -24.39
C GLU A 157 -11.40 1.62 -23.87
N ALA A 158 -10.83 1.80 -22.67
CA ALA A 158 -9.94 0.81 -22.08
C ALA A 158 -10.62 -0.56 -21.94
N ILE A 159 -11.85 -0.60 -21.43
CA ILE A 159 -12.60 -1.85 -21.25
C ILE A 159 -12.92 -2.49 -22.60
N ARG A 160 -13.40 -1.71 -23.59
CA ARG A 160 -13.70 -2.21 -24.94
C ARG A 160 -12.49 -2.87 -25.57
N GLU A 161 -11.33 -2.22 -25.51
CA GLU A 161 -10.08 -2.74 -26.06
C GLU A 161 -9.61 -4.00 -25.33
N LEU A 162 -9.69 -4.02 -23.99
CA LEU A 162 -9.30 -5.19 -23.21
C LEU A 162 -10.23 -6.39 -23.44
N ASN A 163 -11.52 -6.17 -23.68
CA ASN A 163 -12.48 -7.22 -24.03
C ASN A 163 -12.18 -7.89 -25.38
N CYS A 164 -11.49 -7.20 -26.28
CA CYS A 164 -11.08 -7.73 -27.57
C CYS A 164 -9.78 -8.54 -27.51
N LEU A 165 -9.08 -8.58 -26.36
CA LEU A 165 -7.86 -9.34 -26.22
C LEU A 165 -8.16 -10.80 -25.89
N PRO A 166 -7.51 -11.77 -26.58
CA PRO A 166 -7.61 -13.17 -26.20
C PRO A 166 -6.98 -13.38 -24.83
N ASP A 167 -7.57 -14.27 -24.04
CA ASP A 167 -7.03 -14.68 -22.74
C ASP A 167 -5.64 -15.32 -22.94
N GLN A 168 -4.59 -14.62 -22.52
CA GLN A 168 -3.21 -15.08 -22.65
C GLN A 168 -2.93 -16.31 -21.76
N ASN A 169 -3.85 -16.67 -20.86
CA ASN A 169 -3.70 -17.78 -19.92
C ASN A 169 -4.20 -19.15 -20.46
N ARG A 170 -4.72 -19.24 -21.69
CA ARG A 170 -5.17 -20.53 -22.27
C ARG A 170 -4.07 -21.42 -22.87
N GLY A 171 -2.80 -21.00 -22.83
CA GLY A 171 -1.70 -21.66 -23.55
C GLY A 171 -0.63 -22.38 -22.73
N GLU A 172 -0.54 -22.18 -21.41
CA GLU A 172 0.50 -22.80 -20.59
C GLU A 172 -0.07 -23.18 -19.20
N GLU A 173 -0.66 -24.38 -19.07
CA GLU A 173 -0.83 -25.01 -17.76
C GLU A 173 0.54 -25.51 -17.25
N GLY A 174 1.37 -24.58 -16.81
CA GLY A 174 2.42 -24.84 -15.83
C GLY A 174 1.81 -24.76 -14.42
N PRO A 175 2.28 -25.55 -13.43
CA PRO A 175 1.69 -25.54 -12.10
C PRO A 175 1.78 -24.13 -11.52
N GLN A 176 0.60 -23.54 -11.27
CA GLN A 176 0.47 -22.22 -10.66
C GLN A 176 1.39 -22.13 -9.43
N PRO A 177 2.20 -21.07 -9.27
CA PRO A 177 2.82 -20.81 -7.99
C PRO A 177 1.67 -20.47 -7.03
N GLN A 178 1.27 -21.47 -6.24
CA GLN A 178 0.39 -21.27 -5.11
C GLN A 178 0.91 -20.05 -4.37
N ARG A 179 0.07 -19.00 -4.25
CA ARG A 179 0.29 -17.92 -3.30
C ARG A 179 0.52 -18.60 -1.96
N ARG A 180 1.79 -18.75 -1.55
CA ARG A 180 2.17 -19.40 -0.30
C ARG A 180 1.80 -18.45 0.82
N HIS A 181 0.53 -18.48 1.16
CA HIS A 181 0.05 -18.13 2.47
C HIS A 181 0.34 -19.35 3.35
N ARG A 182 1.52 -19.37 4.00
CA ARG A 182 1.72 -20.11 5.26
C ARG A 182 3.10 -19.84 5.87
N ARG A 183 3.03 -19.24 7.06
CA ARG A 183 3.93 -19.40 8.24
C ARG A 183 5.24 -18.59 8.25
N CYS A 184 5.12 -17.28 8.45
CA CYS A 184 6.20 -16.47 9.02
C CYS A 184 6.26 -16.47 10.57
N LEU A 185 5.47 -17.31 11.28
CA LEU A 185 5.47 -17.31 12.75
C LEU A 185 5.99 -18.60 13.42
N GLU A 186 6.09 -19.73 12.69
CA GLU A 186 6.62 -20.96 13.30
C GLU A 186 8.14 -21.12 13.13
N GLU A 187 8.76 -20.59 12.07
CA GLU A 187 10.23 -20.71 11.88
C GLU A 187 11.06 -19.79 12.80
N ILE A 188 10.51 -18.65 13.22
CA ILE A 188 11.22 -17.70 14.12
C ILE A 188 11.22 -18.23 15.56
N LEU A 189 10.14 -18.87 15.99
CA LEU A 189 10.05 -19.47 17.34
C LEU A 189 10.85 -20.79 17.43
N LEU A 190 10.88 -21.61 16.37
CA LEU A 190 11.62 -22.87 16.39
C LEU A 190 13.15 -22.67 16.37
N ARG A 191 13.64 -21.61 15.72
CA ARG A 191 15.08 -21.24 15.76
C ARG A 191 15.51 -20.68 17.12
N SER A 192 14.61 -19.99 17.82
CA SER A 192 14.85 -19.48 19.18
C SER A 192 14.88 -20.59 20.23
N LEU A 193 14.01 -21.61 20.10
CA LEU A 193 13.96 -22.75 21.03
C LEU A 193 15.16 -23.70 20.89
N ILE A 194 15.66 -23.94 19.67
CA ILE A 194 16.84 -24.81 19.45
C ILE A 194 18.12 -24.16 20.02
N THR A 195 18.22 -22.83 19.98
CA THR A 195 19.38 -22.11 20.56
C THR A 195 19.34 -22.10 22.09
N ALA A 196 18.16 -22.04 22.71
CA ALA A 196 18.02 -22.04 24.16
C ALA A 196 18.21 -23.44 24.80
N VAL A 197 17.84 -24.52 24.12
CA VAL A 197 18.01 -25.89 24.63
C VAL A 197 19.47 -26.38 24.47
N GLY A 198 20.22 -25.86 23.48
CA GLY A 198 21.62 -26.23 23.25
C GLY A 198 22.64 -25.68 24.25
N ILE A 199 22.27 -24.69 25.07
CA ILE A 199 23.18 -24.05 26.05
C ILE A 199 23.11 -24.72 27.44
N MET A 200 22.08 -25.52 27.73
CA MET A 200 21.90 -26.18 29.04
C MET A 200 22.40 -27.65 29.08
N ALA A 201 23.04 -28.15 28.03
CA ALA A 201 23.50 -29.54 27.93
C ALA A 201 25.02 -29.67 27.67
N GLY A 202 25.80 -28.69 28.12
CA GLY A 202 27.25 -28.60 27.88
C GLY A 202 28.03 -28.01 29.04
N GLU A 203 27.73 -28.42 30.27
CA GLU A 203 28.65 -28.29 31.40
C GLU A 203 28.73 -29.66 32.09
N ASN A 204 29.82 -30.37 31.79
CA ASN A 204 30.36 -31.43 32.63
C ASN A 204 31.87 -31.20 32.68
#